data_AF-D3E897-F1
#
_entry.id   AF-D3E897-F1
#
_cell.length_a   1.000
_cell.length_b   1.000
_cell.length_c   1.000
_cell.angle_alpha   90.00
_cell.angle_beta   90.00
_cell.angle_gamma   90.00
#
_symmetry.space_group_name_H-M   'P 1'
#
loop_
_entity.id
_entity.type
_entity.pdbx_description
1 polymer ?
#
loop_
_entity_poly.entity_id
_entity_poly.type
_entity_poly.pdbx_seq_one_letter_code
_entity_poly.pdbx_strand_id
1 'polypeptide(L)'
;MNNHVNTAGYPAPSAGYAPGYYAYPPLQPIPPYYAPRTPAIPQPMHYATLVEPVFIDHLLRHKGAKVVIMTTAGKVEGILSGVVVDHVQLTIGDNKALHIRLAEVVYFEGVPF
;
A
#
# COMPACT_ATOMS: atom_id res chain seq x y z
N MET A 1 -59.78 16.41 -7.61
CA MET A 1 -58.43 17.01 -7.50
C MET A 1 -57.42 15.91 -7.82
N ASN A 2 -56.40 16.25 -8.61
CA ASN A 2 -55.39 15.41 -9.29
C ASN A 2 -55.85 14.66 -10.56
N ASN A 3 -55.42 15.19 -11.71
CA ASN A 3 -54.63 14.46 -12.71
C ASN A 3 -54.20 15.43 -13.83
N HIS A 4 -52.93 15.83 -13.85
CA HIS A 4 -52.31 16.44 -15.03
C HIS A 4 -51.10 15.62 -15.46
N VAL A 5 -51.34 14.81 -16.48
CA VAL A 5 -50.31 14.31 -17.40
C VAL A 5 -49.88 15.50 -18.26
N ASN A 6 -48.60 15.86 -18.24
CA ASN A 6 -48.02 16.79 -19.21
C ASN A 6 -46.92 16.06 -19.98
N THR A 7 -47.28 15.55 -21.15
CA THR A 7 -46.34 15.27 -22.25
C THR A 7 -46.20 16.53 -23.09
N ALA A 8 -45.04 17.18 -23.03
CA ALA A 8 -44.54 18.11 -24.04
C ALA A 8 -43.00 18.10 -23.87
N GLY A 9 -42.25 17.27 -24.60
CA GLY A 9 -42.00 17.50 -26.02
C GLY A 9 -41.08 18.71 -26.15
N TYR A 10 -39.76 18.55 -25.93
CA TYR A 10 -38.81 19.62 -26.21
C TYR A 10 -38.87 19.94 -27.72
N PRO A 11 -38.95 21.22 -28.12
CA PRO A 11 -38.93 21.55 -29.54
C PRO A 11 -37.58 21.13 -30.14
N ALA A 12 -37.63 20.46 -31.29
CA ALA A 12 -36.43 20.18 -32.06
C ALA A 12 -35.78 21.51 -32.49
N PRO A 13 -34.47 21.69 -32.30
CA PRO A 13 -33.79 22.92 -32.72
C PRO A 13 -33.81 23.05 -34.25
N SER A 14 -33.90 24.29 -34.74
CA SER A 14 -33.89 24.62 -36.16
C SER A 14 -32.58 24.18 -36.82
N ALA A 15 -32.68 23.52 -37.98
CA ALA A 15 -31.55 23.09 -38.80
C ALA A 15 -30.64 24.28 -39.13
N GLY A 16 -29.43 24.32 -38.55
CA GLY A 16 -28.48 25.40 -38.86
C GLY A 16 -27.23 25.57 -37.99
N TYR A 17 -27.08 24.86 -36.86
CA TYR A 17 -25.89 25.04 -35.99
C TYR A 17 -25.10 23.74 -35.79
N ALA A 18 -23.79 23.85 -36.03
CA ALA A 18 -22.78 22.80 -35.99
C ALA A 18 -22.62 22.17 -34.58
N PRO A 19 -22.19 20.90 -34.48
CA PRO A 19 -22.18 20.17 -33.23
C PRO A 19 -20.99 20.54 -32.32
N GLY A 20 -21.31 20.93 -31.09
CA GLY A 20 -20.73 20.31 -29.90
C GLY A 20 -19.38 20.81 -29.37
N TYR A 21 -19.43 21.79 -28.46
CA TYR A 21 -18.61 21.78 -27.24
C TYR A 21 -19.49 22.31 -26.09
N TYR A 22 -20.05 21.41 -25.29
CA TYR A 22 -20.62 21.81 -23.99
C TYR A 22 -19.45 22.08 -23.04
N ALA A 23 -19.19 23.36 -22.77
CA ALA A 23 -18.31 23.74 -21.67
C ALA A 23 -19.03 23.40 -20.35
N TYR A 24 -18.46 22.48 -19.55
CA TYR A 24 -18.91 22.28 -18.18
C TYR A 24 -18.65 23.56 -17.37
N PRO A 25 -19.61 24.04 -16.56
CA PRO A 25 -19.33 25.11 -15.63
C PRO A 25 -18.29 24.63 -14.59
N PRO A 26 -17.40 25.52 -14.09
CA PRO A 26 -16.41 25.14 -13.09
C PRO A 26 -17.10 24.68 -11.80
N LEU A 27 -16.50 23.69 -11.14
CA LEU A 27 -16.92 23.21 -9.82
C LEU A 27 -16.96 24.39 -8.85
N GLN A 28 -18.14 24.69 -8.30
CA GLN A 28 -18.25 25.71 -7.27
C GLN A 28 -17.59 25.21 -5.98
N PRO A 29 -16.83 26.06 -5.25
CA PRO A 29 -16.25 25.69 -3.98
C PRO A 29 -17.34 25.29 -2.97
N ILE A 30 -17.21 24.10 -2.41
CA ILE A 30 -18.11 23.58 -1.37
C ILE A 30 -17.86 24.40 -0.08
N PRO A 31 -18.89 24.95 0.58
CA PRO A 31 -18.72 25.67 1.85
C PRO A 31 -18.05 24.76 2.90
N PRO A 32 -17.10 25.26 3.71
CA PRO A 32 -16.24 24.44 4.58
C PRO A 32 -16.98 23.70 5.71
N TYR A 33 -18.28 23.96 5.89
CA TYR A 33 -19.10 23.41 6.97
C TYR A 33 -19.82 22.10 6.63
N TYR A 34 -19.72 21.60 5.39
CA TYR A 34 -20.45 20.41 4.93
C TYR A 34 -19.54 19.27 4.43
N ALA A 35 -18.29 19.17 4.88
CA ALA A 35 -17.56 17.92 4.73
C ALA A 35 -18.10 16.91 5.77
N PRO A 36 -18.86 15.88 5.38
CA PRO A 36 -19.22 14.83 6.33
C PRO A 36 -17.90 14.18 6.78
N ARG A 37 -17.66 14.13 8.09
CA ARG A 37 -16.60 13.28 8.64
C ARG A 37 -17.09 11.83 8.52
N THR A 38 -17.03 11.29 7.32
CA THR A 38 -17.13 9.84 7.12
C THR A 38 -16.02 9.18 7.93
N PRO A 39 -16.32 8.15 8.74
CA PRO A 39 -15.27 7.30 9.29
C PRO A 39 -14.41 6.85 8.12
N ALA A 40 -13.10 7.15 8.16
CA ALA A 40 -12.19 6.73 7.12
C ALA A 40 -12.19 5.20 7.10
N ILE A 41 -12.90 4.60 6.15
CA ILE A 41 -12.82 3.15 5.90
C ILE A 41 -11.34 2.89 5.57
N PRO A 42 -10.61 2.07 6.37
CA PRO A 42 -9.24 1.73 6.06
C PRO A 42 -9.17 1.20 4.63
N GLN A 43 -8.43 1.90 3.78
CA GLN A 43 -8.24 1.43 2.42
C GLN A 43 -7.23 0.28 2.44
N PRO A 44 -7.44 -0.80 1.65
CA PRO A 44 -6.44 -1.85 1.52
C PRO A 44 -5.13 -1.22 1.04
N MET A 45 -4.07 -1.39 1.83
CA MET A 45 -2.74 -0.90 1.48
C MET A 45 -2.09 -1.93 0.56
N HIS A 46 -1.93 -1.57 -0.70
CA HIS A 46 -1.17 -2.38 -1.65
C HIS A 46 0.32 -2.04 -1.50
N TYR A 47 1.11 -3.00 -1.05
CA TYR A 47 2.56 -2.90 -0.98
C TYR A 47 3.18 -3.87 -1.97
N ALA A 48 3.99 -3.34 -2.89
CA ALA A 48 4.80 -4.13 -3.80
C ALA A 48 6.27 -3.89 -3.45
N THR A 49 7.04 -4.98 -3.33
CA THR A 49 8.49 -4.92 -3.14
C THR A 49 9.16 -5.94 -4.04
N LEU A 50 10.40 -5.64 -4.43
CA LEU A 50 11.28 -6.63 -5.04
C LEU A 50 11.72 -7.59 -3.94
N VAL A 51 11.70 -8.88 -4.26
CA VAL A 51 12.06 -9.95 -3.32
C VAL A 51 13.07 -10.88 -3.97
N GLU A 52 13.96 -11.41 -3.14
CA GLU A 52 14.89 -12.46 -3.52
C GLU A 52 14.42 -13.78 -2.89
N PRO A 53 13.54 -14.54 -3.56
CA PRO A 53 12.79 -15.63 -2.92
C PRO A 53 13.69 -16.76 -2.41
N VAL A 54 14.78 -17.07 -3.12
CA VAL A 54 15.74 -18.11 -2.70
C VAL A 54 16.53 -17.65 -1.47
N PHE A 55 16.86 -16.36 -1.39
CA PHE A 55 17.55 -15.80 -0.23
C PHE A 55 16.66 -15.85 1.03
N ILE A 56 15.38 -15.49 0.87
CA ILE A 56 14.36 -15.61 1.93
C ILE A 56 14.17 -17.08 2.35
N ASP A 57 14.12 -18.02 1.39
CA ASP A 57 14.01 -19.44 1.68
C ASP A 57 15.20 -19.96 2.50
N HIS A 58 16.42 -19.55 2.14
CA HIS A 58 17.60 -19.91 2.91
C HIS A 58 17.56 -19.31 4.33
N LEU A 59 17.17 -18.04 4.49
CA LEU A 59 16.98 -17.43 5.82
C LEU A 59 15.94 -18.20 6.65
N LEU A 60 14.82 -18.60 6.05
CA LEU A 60 13.76 -19.35 6.73
C LEU A 60 14.25 -20.67 7.32
N ARG A 61 15.23 -21.34 6.68
CA ARG A 61 15.85 -22.58 7.19
C ARG A 61 16.62 -22.36 8.49
N HIS A 62 17.07 -21.14 8.76
CA HIS A 62 17.78 -20.78 10.00
C HIS A 62 16.86 -20.13 11.05
N LYS A 63 15.54 -20.15 10.86
CA LYS A 63 14.61 -19.56 11.83
C LYS A 63 14.75 -20.25 13.19
N GLY A 64 14.89 -19.45 14.24
CA GLY A 64 15.14 -19.89 15.61
C GLY A 64 16.61 -20.19 15.93
N ALA A 65 17.49 -20.21 14.93
CA ALA A 65 18.91 -20.39 15.13
C ALA A 65 19.64 -19.05 15.35
N LYS A 66 20.84 -19.14 15.92
CA LYS A 66 21.78 -18.01 15.97
C LYS A 66 22.32 -17.77 14.57
N VAL A 67 22.23 -16.54 14.11
CA VAL A 67 22.74 -16.10 12.81
C VAL A 67 23.55 -14.82 12.97
N VAL A 68 24.40 -14.59 11.99
CA VAL A 68 25.07 -13.32 11.78
C VAL A 68 24.52 -12.72 10.50
N ILE A 69 24.15 -11.46 10.54
CA ILE A 69 23.69 -10.69 9.38
C ILE A 69 24.69 -9.57 9.14
N MET A 70 25.26 -9.52 7.93
CA MET A 70 26.01 -8.37 7.47
C MET A 70 25.06 -7.42 6.76
N THR A 71 24.91 -6.23 7.32
CA THR A 71 24.15 -5.14 6.71
C THR A 71 25.07 -4.13 6.05
N THR A 72 24.51 -3.24 5.25
CA THR A 72 25.20 -2.05 4.72
C THR A 72 25.80 -1.16 5.83
N ALA A 73 25.23 -1.20 7.04
CA ALA A 73 25.69 -0.44 8.21
C ALA A 73 26.66 -1.22 9.11
N GLY A 74 26.90 -2.51 8.83
CA GLY A 74 27.79 -3.37 9.61
C GLY A 74 27.17 -4.68 10.07
N LYS A 75 27.92 -5.39 10.92
CA LYS A 75 27.60 -6.75 11.38
C LYS A 75 26.64 -6.73 12.58
N VAL A 76 25.62 -7.57 12.52
CA VAL A 76 24.67 -7.78 13.62
C VAL A 76 24.53 -9.28 13.89
N GLU A 77 24.52 -9.67 15.16
CA GLU A 77 24.37 -11.06 15.60
C GLU A 77 23.16 -11.21 16.51
N GLY A 78 22.40 -12.29 16.34
CA GLY A 78 21.23 -12.56 17.16
C GLY A 78 20.54 -13.87 16.79
N ILE A 79 19.39 -14.12 17.43
CA ILE A 79 18.53 -15.26 17.08
C ILE A 79 17.54 -14.81 16.00
N LEU A 80 17.48 -15.52 14.87
CA LEU A 80 16.55 -15.22 13.79
C LEU A 80 15.12 -15.57 14.18
N SER A 81 14.39 -14.63 14.76
CA SER A 81 13.04 -14.87 15.30
C SER A 81 11.93 -14.70 14.25
N GLY A 82 12.19 -13.94 13.18
CA GLY A 82 11.21 -13.70 12.12
C GLY A 82 11.86 -13.45 10.77
N VAL A 83 11.19 -13.92 9.71
CA VAL A 83 11.54 -13.64 8.31
C VAL A 83 10.22 -13.34 7.62
N VAL A 84 10.13 -12.17 7.01
CA VAL A 84 8.98 -11.77 6.18
C VAL A 84 9.49 -11.15 4.88
N VAL A 85 8.56 -10.73 4.03
CA VAL A 85 8.83 -10.32 2.65
C VAL A 85 9.77 -9.12 2.51
N ASP A 86 9.78 -8.21 3.48
CA ASP A 86 10.48 -6.92 3.43
C ASP A 86 11.54 -6.76 4.53
N HIS A 87 11.54 -7.63 5.55
CA HIS A 87 12.47 -7.55 6.67
C HIS A 87 12.69 -8.90 7.36
N VAL A 88 13.79 -8.95 8.12
CA VAL A 88 14.10 -10.00 9.08
C VAL A 88 14.05 -9.44 10.48
N GLN A 89 13.73 -10.29 11.44
CA GLN A 89 13.72 -9.95 12.86
C GLN A 89 14.76 -10.78 13.59
N LEU A 90 15.67 -10.10 14.28
CA LEU A 90 16.62 -10.70 15.21
C LEU A 90 16.18 -10.41 16.65
N THR A 91 16.24 -11.41 17.51
CA THR A 91 16.20 -11.19 18.96
C THR A 91 17.63 -10.97 19.46
N ILE A 92 17.89 -9.82 20.08
CA ILE A 92 19.21 -9.37 20.55
C ILE A 92 19.16 -9.09 22.06
N GLY A 93 20.24 -9.46 22.77
CA GLY A 93 20.33 -9.31 24.23
C GLY A 93 19.24 -10.12 24.93
N ASP A 94 18.62 -9.52 25.95
CA ASP A 94 17.63 -10.23 26.77
C ASP A 94 16.28 -10.44 26.06
N ASN A 95 15.80 -9.46 25.28
CA ASN A 95 14.54 -9.59 24.52
C ASN A 95 14.27 -8.46 23.51
N LYS A 96 15.31 -7.85 22.91
CA LYS A 96 15.08 -6.75 21.94
C LYS A 96 14.80 -7.32 20.56
N ALA A 97 13.65 -6.98 19.97
CA ALA A 97 13.33 -7.29 18.59
C ALA A 97 13.94 -6.23 17.67
N LEU A 98 15.02 -6.57 16.97
CA LEU A 98 15.61 -5.75 15.93
C LEU A 98 15.04 -6.16 14.57
N HIS A 99 14.43 -5.22 13.87
CA HIS A 99 13.96 -5.41 12.51
C HIS A 99 14.97 -4.81 11.53
N ILE A 100 15.42 -5.62 10.57
CA ILE A 100 16.38 -5.21 9.54
C ILE A 100 15.68 -5.37 8.20
N ARG A 101 15.59 -4.29 7.43
CA ARG A 101 15.06 -4.35 6.06
C ARG A 101 15.87 -5.33 5.23
N LEU A 102 15.20 -6.20 4.49
CA LEU A 102 15.87 -7.20 3.66
C LEU A 102 16.76 -6.53 2.59
N ALA A 103 16.35 -5.36 2.09
CA ALA A 103 17.11 -4.54 1.16
C ALA A 103 18.46 -4.01 1.72
N GLU A 104 18.66 -4.03 3.04
CA GLU A 104 19.91 -3.60 3.69
C GLU A 104 20.81 -4.77 4.05
N VAL A 105 20.36 -6.02 3.82
CA VAL A 105 21.14 -7.22 4.08
C VAL A 105 22.04 -7.51 2.88
N VAL A 106 23.35 -7.60 3.13
CA VAL A 106 24.33 -7.96 2.10
C VAL A 106 24.51 -9.48 2.04
N TYR A 107 24.66 -10.12 3.21
CA TYR A 107 24.72 -11.57 3.35
C TYR A 107 24.41 -12.00 4.80
N PHE A 108 24.24 -13.30 5.03
CA PHE A 108 24.15 -13.87 6.36
C PHE A 108 25.01 -15.12 6.50
N GLU A 109 25.41 -15.42 7.73
CA GLU A 109 26.07 -16.67 8.12
C GLU A 109 25.13 -17.43 9.06
N GLY A 110 24.94 -18.71 8.81
CA GLY A 110 24.10 -19.61 9.61
C GLY A 110 24.71 -21.00 9.67
N VAL A 111 24.24 -21.83 10.61
CA VAL A 111 24.68 -23.23 10.72
C VAL A 111 24.21 -24.04 9.52
N PRO A 112 25.01 -24.97 8.97
CA PRO A 112 24.58 -25.82 7.85
C PRO A 112 23.27 -26.56 8.19
N PHE A 113 22.33 -26.58 7.23
CA PHE A 113 21.07 -27.32 7.30
C PHE A 113 21.13 -28.61 6.48
#